data_AF-A0A955ANL8-F1
#
_entry.id   AF-A0A955ANL8-F1
#
_cell.length_a   1.000
_cell.length_b   1.000
_cell.length_c   1.000
_cell.angle_alpha   90.00
_cell.angle_beta   90.00
_cell.angle_gamma   90.00
#
_symmetry.space_group_name_H-M   'P 1'
#
loop_
_entity.id
_entity.type
_entity.pdbx_description
1 polymer ?
#
loop_
_entity_poly.entity_id
_entity_poly.type
_entity_poly.pdbx_seq_one_letter_code
_entity_poly.pdbx_strand_id
1 'polypeptide(L)'
;MNKPRSFVPWDFSTRDIWTFLLAFVGISAISVVEGLLLDSLPRFGVGFLFGFGIGFCVAVFSLRTISIEDIARLPMPSDQVREMCNDPACVFPSPLFTQAVKIYRDETGVTLSGATAVLKKHIENRRMDG
;
A
#
# COMPACT_ATOMS: atom_id res chain seq x y z
N MET A 1 -22.14 -3.13 -10.23
CA MET A 1 -22.05 -2.53 -8.87
C MET A 1 -22.25 -3.64 -7.84
N ASN A 2 -21.17 -4.10 -7.20
CA ASN A 2 -21.26 -5.10 -6.13
C ASN A 2 -21.52 -4.38 -4.81
N LYS A 3 -22.67 -4.64 -4.20
CA LYS A 3 -23.00 -4.15 -2.85
C LYS A 3 -22.00 -4.74 -1.83
N PRO A 4 -21.47 -3.96 -0.89
CA PRO A 4 -20.70 -4.50 0.22
C PRO A 4 -21.64 -5.35 1.09
N ARG A 5 -21.42 -6.67 1.11
CA ARG A 5 -22.09 -7.58 2.04
C ARG A 5 -21.40 -7.46 3.39
N SER A 6 -22.15 -7.09 4.41
CA SER A 6 -21.72 -7.17 5.81
C SER A 6 -21.46 -8.63 6.17
N PHE A 7 -20.26 -8.93 6.67
CA PHE A 7 -19.94 -10.24 7.24
C PHE A 7 -20.84 -10.49 8.45
N VAL A 8 -21.79 -11.42 8.32
CA VAL A 8 -22.59 -11.91 9.44
C VAL A 8 -21.82 -13.09 10.03
N PRO A 9 -21.52 -13.12 11.34
CA PRO A 9 -20.78 -14.22 11.97
C PRO A 9 -21.54 -15.57 11.98
N TRP A 10 -22.74 -15.62 11.39
CA TRP A 10 -23.56 -16.83 11.23
C TRP A 10 -23.51 -17.42 9.81
N ASP A 11 -22.79 -16.80 8.87
CA ASP A 11 -22.59 -17.33 7.51
C ASP A 11 -21.48 -18.41 7.44
N PHE A 12 -20.93 -18.84 8.58
CA PHE A 12 -19.94 -19.92 8.61
C PHE A 12 -20.58 -21.24 8.21
N SER A 13 -20.23 -21.70 7.00
CA SER A 13 -20.60 -23.04 6.54
C SER A 13 -19.88 -24.08 7.40
N THR A 14 -20.50 -25.23 7.65
CA THR A 14 -19.83 -26.37 8.32
C THR A 14 -18.55 -26.82 7.60
N ARG A 15 -18.42 -26.49 6.30
CA ARG A 15 -17.22 -26.68 5.50
C ARG A 15 -16.05 -25.77 5.90
N ASP A 16 -16.33 -24.56 6.38
CA ASP A 16 -15.31 -23.63 6.86
C ASP A 16 -14.73 -24.10 8.20
N ILE A 17 -15.54 -24.76 9.03
CA ILE A 17 -15.10 -25.36 10.30
C ILE A 17 -14.04 -26.45 10.04
N TRP A 18 -14.27 -27.32 9.05
CA TRP A 18 -13.28 -28.33 8.64
C TRP A 18 -12.00 -27.71 8.11
N THR A 19 -12.12 -26.67 7.29
CA THR A 19 -10.97 -25.95 6.74
C THR A 19 -10.17 -25.27 7.86
N PHE A 20 -10.86 -24.69 8.84
CA PHE A 20 -10.24 -24.08 10.01
C PHE A 20 -9.53 -25.12 10.89
N LEU A 21 -10.15 -26.27 11.13
CA LEU A 21 -9.53 -27.39 11.85
C LEU A 21 -8.28 -27.90 11.14
N LEU A 22 -8.34 -28.09 9.81
CA LEU A 22 -7.19 -28.53 9.03
C LEU A 22 -6.07 -27.48 9.05
N ALA A 23 -6.40 -26.20 8.93
CA ALA A 23 -5.43 -25.10 9.04
C ALA A 23 -4.81 -25.06 10.44
N PHE A 24 -5.61 -25.22 11.49
CA PHE A 24 -5.14 -25.26 12.87
C PHE A 24 -4.18 -26.43 13.11
N VAL A 25 -4.51 -27.63 12.65
CA VAL A 25 -3.63 -28.81 12.75
C VAL A 25 -2.35 -28.60 11.96
N GLY A 26 -2.45 -28.05 10.74
CA GLY A 26 -1.29 -27.73 9.91
C GLY A 26 -0.36 -26.74 10.58
N ILE A 27 -0.89 -25.62 11.11
CA ILE A 27 -0.11 -24.62 11.84
C ILE A 27 0.51 -25.24 13.10
N SER A 28 -0.25 -26.04 13.86
CA SER A 28 0.25 -26.70 15.06
C SER A 28 1.43 -27.64 14.75
N ALA A 29 1.32 -28.43 13.68
CA ALA A 29 2.39 -29.31 13.24
C ALA A 29 3.64 -28.52 12.82
N ILE A 30 3.45 -27.42 12.07
CA ILE A 30 4.56 -26.53 11.67
C ILE A 30 5.23 -25.94 12.91
N SER A 31 4.48 -25.44 13.89
CA SER A 31 5.03 -24.87 15.12
C SER A 31 5.82 -25.90 15.95
N VAL A 32 5.35 -27.15 16.01
CA VAL A 32 6.08 -28.23 16.70
C VAL A 32 7.37 -28.58 15.96
N VAL A 33 7.34 -28.70 14.63
CA VAL A 33 8.52 -28.97 13.80
C VAL A 33 9.52 -27.81 13.90
N GLU A 34 9.05 -26.58 13.87
CA GLU A 34 9.86 -25.38 14.06
C GLU A 34 10.52 -25.39 15.43
N GLY A 35 9.76 -25.64 16.51
CA GLY A 35 10.31 -25.77 17.86
C GLY A 35 11.40 -26.84 17.98
N LEU A 36 11.17 -28.01 17.39
CA LEU A 36 12.15 -29.12 17.38
C LEU A 36 13.40 -28.79 16.56
N LEU A 37 13.24 -28.09 15.43
CA LEU A 37 14.38 -27.60 14.64
C LEU A 37 15.16 -26.54 15.43
N LEU A 38 14.47 -25.60 16.07
CA LEU A 38 15.11 -24.52 16.83
C LEU A 38 15.86 -25.05 18.05
N ASP A 39 15.37 -26.10 18.72
CA ASP A 39 16.09 -26.76 19.82
C ASP A 39 17.35 -27.51 19.34
N SER A 40 17.35 -28.00 18.10
CA SER A 40 18.49 -28.71 17.52
C SER A 40 19.53 -27.75 16.92
N LEU A 41 19.17 -26.48 16.69
CA LEU A 41 20.07 -25.49 16.12
C LEU A 41 20.85 -24.72 17.21
N PRO A 42 22.13 -24.39 16.95
CA PRO A 42 22.85 -23.44 17.81
C PRO A 42 22.11 -22.09 17.82
N ARG A 43 22.14 -21.40 18.97
CA ARG A 43 21.44 -20.11 19.17
C ARG A 43 21.69 -19.07 18.06
N PHE A 44 22.86 -19.13 17.42
CA PHE A 44 23.20 -18.30 16.27
C PHE A 44 22.32 -18.57 15.03
N GLY A 45 22.01 -19.83 14.73
CA GLY A 45 21.16 -20.23 13.60
C GLY A 45 19.70 -19.84 13.80
N VAL A 46 19.21 -19.91 15.05
CA VAL A 46 17.88 -19.39 15.43
C VAL A 46 17.80 -17.88 15.17
N GLY A 47 18.79 -17.13 15.65
CA GLY A 47 18.87 -15.69 15.41
C GLY A 47 18.97 -15.33 13.94
N PHE A 48 19.71 -16.11 13.14
CA PHE A 48 19.83 -15.92 11.70
C PHE A 48 18.51 -16.14 10.96
N LEU A 49 17.76 -17.22 11.27
CA LEU A 49 16.47 -17.50 10.63
C LEU A 49 15.43 -16.43 10.95
N PHE A 50 15.32 -16.02 12.21
CA PHE A 50 14.43 -14.93 12.61
C PHE A 50 14.84 -13.59 11.98
N GLY A 51 16.13 -13.26 12.01
CA GLY A 51 16.66 -12.05 11.40
C GLY A 51 16.44 -12.00 9.89
N PHE A 52 16.66 -13.12 9.19
CA PHE A 52 16.41 -13.24 7.75
C PHE A 52 14.91 -13.15 7.44
N GLY A 53 14.06 -13.83 8.21
CA GLY A 53 12.61 -13.78 8.03
C GLY A 53 12.05 -12.36 8.21
N ILE A 54 12.40 -11.70 9.33
CA ILE A 54 11.97 -10.32 9.60
C ILE A 54 12.55 -9.36 8.55
N GLY A 55 13.85 -9.48 8.25
CA GLY A 55 14.53 -8.66 7.25
C GLY A 55 13.91 -8.81 5.86
N PHE A 56 13.55 -10.03 5.46
CA PHE A 56 12.87 -10.29 4.20
C PHE A 56 11.46 -9.70 4.18
N CYS A 57 10.68 -9.84 5.26
CA CYS A 57 9.37 -9.20 5.39
C CYS A 57 9.46 -7.68 5.27
N VAL A 58 10.41 -7.04 5.96
CA VAL A 58 10.64 -5.60 5.88
C VAL A 58 11.09 -5.19 4.47
N ALA A 59 11.97 -5.95 3.84
CA ALA A 59 12.44 -5.68 2.48
C ALA A 59 11.30 -5.78 1.45
N VAL A 60 10.48 -6.83 1.51
CA VAL A 60 9.32 -7.01 0.62
C VAL A 60 8.28 -5.91 0.86
N PHE A 61 8.02 -5.56 2.11
CA PHE A 61 7.10 -4.46 2.44
C PHE A 61 7.61 -3.10 1.92
N SER A 62 8.92 -2.86 2.04
CA SER A 62 9.58 -1.67 1.49
C SER A 62 9.52 -1.64 -0.04
N LEU A 63 9.73 -2.78 -0.71
CA LEU A 63 9.62 -2.88 -2.17
C LEU A 63 8.18 -2.63 -2.65
N ARG A 64 7.17 -3.10 -1.92
CA ARG A 64 5.75 -2.85 -2.23
C ARG A 64 5.38 -1.37 -2.09
N THR A 65 6.02 -0.64 -1.20
CA THR A 65 5.77 0.79 -1.00
C THR A 65 6.51 1.66 -2.02
N ILE A 66 7.60 1.16 -2.60
CA ILE A 66 8.29 1.80 -3.74
C ILE A 66 7.61 1.39 -5.05
N SER A 67 6.31 1.67 -5.17
CA SER A 67 5.67 1.71 -6.48
C SER A 67 6.10 3.01 -7.15
N ILE A 68 7.15 2.94 -7.98
CA ILE A 68 7.53 4.03 -8.88
C ILE A 68 6.43 4.09 -9.95
N GLU A 69 5.34 4.78 -9.65
CA GLU A 69 4.36 5.13 -10.66
C GLU A 69 5.05 6.04 -11.67
N ASP A 70 5.10 5.59 -12.92
CA ASP A 70 5.66 6.34 -14.03
C ASP A 70 4.78 7.56 -14.28
N ILE A 71 5.18 8.70 -13.71
CA ILE A 71 4.45 9.97 -13.75
C ILE A 71 4.15 10.37 -15.21
N ALA A 72 4.99 9.95 -16.16
CA ALA A 72 4.80 10.24 -17.58
C ALA A 72 3.63 9.49 -18.22
N ARG A 73 3.16 8.40 -17.61
CA ARG A 73 1.98 7.64 -18.07
C ARG A 73 0.68 8.10 -17.43
N LEU A 74 0.75 8.97 -16.43
CA LEU A 74 -0.43 9.48 -15.76
C LEU A 74 -1.15 10.49 -16.67
N PRO A 75 -2.50 10.51 -16.66
CA PRO A 75 -3.28 11.43 -17.47
C PRO A 75 -2.91 12.89 -17.15
N MET A 76 -2.94 13.76 -18.15
CA MET A 76 -2.74 15.18 -17.89
C MET A 76 -3.86 15.72 -16.97
N PRO A 77 -3.56 16.63 -16.04
CA PRO A 77 -4.58 17.28 -15.22
C PRO A 77 -5.52 18.10 -16.09
N SER A 78 -6.81 18.07 -15.73
CA SER A 78 -7.86 18.87 -16.36
C SER A 78 -7.59 20.38 -16.21
N ASP A 79 -8.20 21.17 -17.09
CA ASP A 79 -8.00 22.63 -17.09
C ASP A 79 -8.40 23.28 -15.76
N GLN A 80 -9.42 22.75 -15.09
CA GLN A 80 -9.86 23.19 -13.78
C GLN A 80 -8.79 22.95 -12.69
N VAL A 81 -8.15 21.78 -12.68
CA VAL A 81 -7.08 21.45 -11.73
C VAL A 81 -5.83 22.29 -12.03
N ARG A 82 -5.53 22.55 -13.30
CA ARG A 82 -4.43 23.43 -13.72
C ARG A 82 -4.66 24.87 -13.27
N GLU A 83 -5.87 25.39 -13.41
CA GLU A 83 -6.22 26.73 -12.96
C GLU A 83 -6.06 26.87 -11.43
N MET A 84 -6.53 25.87 -10.66
CA MET A 84 -6.29 25.82 -9.21
C MET A 84 -4.81 25.72 -8.84
N CYS A 85 -4.03 24.96 -9.63
CA CYS A 85 -2.58 24.87 -9.46
C CYS A 85 -1.80 26.06 -10.03
N ASN A 86 -2.45 27.01 -10.71
CA ASN A 86 -1.85 28.27 -11.18
C ASN A 86 -2.02 29.41 -10.16
N ASP A 87 -2.91 29.26 -9.19
CA ASP A 87 -3.04 30.18 -8.07
C ASP A 87 -1.74 30.24 -7.24
N PRO A 88 -1.19 31.42 -6.90
CA PRO A 88 -0.02 31.55 -6.04
C PRO A 88 -0.21 30.97 -4.62
N ALA A 89 -1.45 30.76 -4.16
CA ALA A 89 -1.74 30.09 -2.89
C ALA A 89 -1.60 28.55 -2.95
N CYS A 90 -1.43 27.98 -4.15
CA CYS A 90 -1.29 26.55 -4.39
C CYS A 90 0.17 26.09 -4.26
N VAL A 91 0.68 26.07 -3.02
CA VAL A 91 2.04 25.62 -2.68
C VAL A 91 1.96 24.41 -1.76
N PHE A 92 2.81 23.40 -1.94
CA PHE A 92 2.86 22.28 -1.00
C PHE A 92 3.50 22.71 0.35
N PRO A 93 2.88 22.45 1.51
CA PRO A 93 1.51 21.96 1.75
C PRO A 93 0.49 23.12 1.95
N SER A 94 -0.55 23.20 1.12
CA SER A 94 -1.66 24.17 1.28
C SER A 94 -3.03 23.48 1.12
N PRO A 95 -4.11 24.02 1.72
CA PRO A 95 -5.44 23.45 1.59
C PRO A 95 -5.91 23.42 0.13
N LEU A 96 -5.54 24.43 -0.65
CA LEU A 96 -5.84 24.52 -2.09
C LEU A 96 -5.16 23.38 -2.88
N PHE A 97 -3.91 23.06 -2.55
CA PHE A 97 -3.21 21.92 -3.14
C PHE A 97 -3.89 20.60 -2.80
N THR A 98 -4.33 20.40 -1.55
CA THR A 98 -5.04 19.17 -1.17
C THR A 98 -6.39 19.03 -1.87
N GLN A 99 -7.07 20.14 -2.14
CA GLN A 99 -8.30 20.15 -2.91
C GLN A 99 -8.05 19.80 -4.39
N ALA A 100 -7.00 20.36 -4.99
CA ALA A 100 -6.59 20.01 -6.35
C ALA A 100 -6.20 18.53 -6.49
N VAL A 101 -5.45 17.98 -5.53
CA VAL A 101 -5.11 16.54 -5.47
C VAL A 101 -6.37 15.69 -5.40
N LYS A 102 -7.35 16.09 -4.58
CA LYS A 102 -8.61 15.36 -4.43
C LYS A 102 -9.41 15.36 -5.72
N ILE A 103 -9.60 16.52 -6.35
CA ILE A 103 -10.35 16.65 -7.61
C ILE A 103 -9.68 15.83 -8.71
N TYR A 104 -8.36 15.98 -8.89
CA TYR A 104 -7.61 15.21 -9.88
C TYR A 104 -7.73 13.70 -9.66
N ARG A 105 -7.67 13.24 -8.41
CA ARG A 105 -7.85 11.83 -8.07
C ARG A 105 -9.27 11.35 -8.36
N ASP A 106 -10.28 12.14 -8.03
CA ASP A 106 -11.68 11.79 -8.26
C ASP A 106 -11.99 11.73 -9.77
N GLU A 107 -11.34 12.56 -10.59
CA GLU A 107 -11.47 12.59 -12.06
C GLU A 107 -10.73 11.44 -12.75
N THR A 108 -9.52 11.13 -12.31
CA THR A 108 -8.60 10.22 -13.03
C THR A 108 -8.52 8.82 -12.42
N GLY A 109 -9.02 8.64 -11.19
CA GLY A 109 -8.90 7.39 -10.44
C GLY A 109 -7.48 7.04 -9.99
N VAL A 110 -6.52 7.96 -10.14
CA VAL A 110 -5.10 7.76 -9.81
C VAL A 110 -4.89 7.69 -8.29
N THR A 111 -3.84 6.98 -7.86
CA THR A 111 -3.50 6.91 -6.44
C THR A 111 -3.15 8.28 -5.86
N LEU A 112 -3.28 8.45 -4.53
CA LEU A 112 -2.95 9.71 -3.86
C LEU A 112 -1.48 10.11 -4.09
N SER A 113 -0.56 9.14 -4.11
CA SER A 113 0.85 9.35 -4.40
C SER A 113 1.08 9.83 -5.83
N GLY A 114 0.45 9.19 -6.82
CA GLY A 114 0.55 9.60 -8.23
C GLY A 114 -0.03 10.99 -8.47
N ALA A 115 -1.21 11.27 -7.92
CA ALA A 115 -1.85 12.59 -7.98
C ALA A 115 -0.98 13.69 -7.39
N THR A 116 -0.40 13.45 -6.21
CA THR A 116 0.51 14.39 -5.56
C THR A 116 1.77 14.63 -6.38
N ALA A 117 2.33 13.58 -6.97
CA ALA A 117 3.54 13.67 -7.78
C ALA A 117 3.33 14.46 -9.08
N VAL A 118 2.19 14.25 -9.78
CA VAL A 118 1.83 14.99 -10.99
C VAL A 118 1.66 16.48 -10.69
N LEU A 119 0.92 16.83 -9.65
CA LEU A 119 0.67 18.23 -9.31
C LEU A 119 1.93 18.92 -8.78
N LYS A 120 2.76 18.23 -8.00
CA LYS A 120 4.06 18.76 -7.55
C LYS A 120 4.96 19.08 -8.75
N LYS A 121 5.06 18.17 -9.72
CA LYS A 121 5.82 18.39 -10.96
C LYS A 121 5.26 19.56 -11.77
N HIS A 122 3.94 19.72 -11.83
CA HIS A 122 3.31 20.84 -12.53
C HIS A 122 3.63 22.20 -11.89
N ILE A 123 3.59 22.29 -10.56
CA ILE A 123 3.97 23.50 -9.81
C ILE A 123 5.46 23.80 -9.99
N GLU A 124 6.31 22.77 -10.00
CA GLU A 124 7.75 22.93 -10.24
C GLU A 124 8.07 23.45 -11.64
N ASN A 125 7.42 22.92 -12.68
CA ASN A 125 7.55 23.44 -14.05
C ASN A 125 7.13 24.93 -14.13
N ARG A 126 6.00 25.29 -13.50
CA ARG A 126 5.54 26.70 -13.44
C ARG A 126 6.57 27.63 -12.79
N ARG A 127 7.36 27.13 -11.83
CA ARG A 127 8.42 27.91 -11.17
C ARG A 127 9.68 28.06 -12.03
N MET A 128 9.89 27.17 -12.99
CA MET A 128 11.03 27.23 -13.92
C MET A 128 10.73 28.08 -15.17
N ASP A 129 9.45 28.16 -15.57
CA ASP A 129 8.98 28.89 -16.75
C ASP A 129 8.66 30.38 -16.50
N GLY A 130 8.73 30.84 -15.24
CA GLY A 130 8.47 32.24 -14.83
C GLY A 130 9.68 32.90 -14.22
#